data_AF-A0A0K8UVL5-F1
#
_entry.id   AF-A0A0K8UVL5-F1
#
_cell.length_a   1.000
_cell.length_b   1.000
_cell.length_c   1.000
_cell.angle_alpha   90.00
_cell.angle_beta   90.00
_cell.angle_gamma   90.00
#
_symmetry.space_group_name_H-M   'P 1'
#
loop_
_entity.id
_entity.type
_entity.pdbx_description
1 polymer ?
#
loop_
_entity_poly.entity_id
_entity_poly.type
_entity_poly.pdbx_seq_one_letter_code
_entity_poly.pdbx_strand_id
1 'polypeptide(L)'
;MFLQFKYLKPYEVHFKVSKYGITLTDNKRLFFFRRHYSVQNISYFGLESENRLWKISHGDSEDMFRAIFAFVARSLAGGKDNQCHIFCDLSVKQPASAIISFAQKILPLTILGNKII
;
A
#
# COMPACT_ATOMS: atom_id res chain seq x y z
N MET A 1 9.97 14.28 9.16
CA MET A 1 9.27 15.01 8.08
C MET A 1 7.79 14.71 8.21
N PHE A 2 6.98 15.68 8.64
CA PHE A 2 5.51 15.53 8.67
C PHE A 2 4.98 15.78 7.25
N LEU A 3 4.40 14.76 6.62
CA LEU A 3 3.68 14.93 5.36
C LEU A 3 2.26 15.41 5.67
N GLN A 4 1.96 16.65 5.30
CA GLN A 4 0.60 17.15 5.32
C GLN A 4 -0.17 16.49 4.16
N PHE A 5 -1.00 15.50 4.48
CA PHE A 5 -1.79 14.73 3.49
C PHE A 5 -2.75 15.59 2.65
N LYS A 6 -2.98 16.85 3.04
CA LYS A 6 -3.94 17.77 2.43
C LYS A 6 -3.67 18.11 0.95
N TYR A 7 -2.48 17.81 0.42
CA TYR A 7 -2.09 18.13 -0.96
C TYR A 7 -1.64 16.93 -1.80
N LEU A 8 -1.71 15.70 -1.25
CA LEU A 8 -1.36 14.51 -2.01
C LEU A 8 -2.60 14.01 -2.76
N LYS A 9 -2.62 14.18 -4.08
CA LYS A 9 -3.63 13.56 -4.93
C LYS A 9 -3.24 12.09 -5.17
N PRO A 10 -4.00 11.11 -4.64
CA PRO A 10 -3.73 9.71 -4.94
C PRO A 10 -3.92 9.45 -6.44
N TYR A 11 -3.18 8.47 -6.95
CA TYR A 11 -3.35 7.97 -8.30
C TYR A 11 -3.61 6.46 -8.26
N GLU A 12 -4.33 5.99 -9.27
CA GLU A 12 -4.72 4.60 -9.37
C GLU A 12 -3.55 3.75 -9.86
N VAL A 13 -3.35 2.60 -9.22
CA VAL A 13 -2.36 1.59 -9.62
C VAL A 13 -3.01 0.21 -9.64
N HIS A 14 -2.53 -0.64 -10.55
CA HIS A 14 -2.80 -2.06 -10.46
C HIS A 14 -1.91 -2.67 -9.36
N PHE A 15 -2.56 -3.24 -8.34
CA PHE A 15 -1.91 -3.81 -7.17
C PHE A 15 -2.01 -5.34 -7.23
N LYS A 16 -0.87 -6.03 -7.38
CA LYS A 16 -0.81 -7.49 -7.44
C LYS A 16 0.06 -8.04 -6.32
N VAL A 17 -0.50 -8.94 -5.51
CA VAL A 17 0.24 -9.71 -4.49
C VAL A 17 0.46 -11.14 -5.00
N SER A 18 1.65 -11.67 -4.77
CA SER A 18 2.01 -13.06 -5.09
C SER A 18 2.99 -13.60 -4.04
N LYS A 19 3.24 -14.92 -4.06
CA LYS A 19 4.27 -15.54 -3.20
C LYS A 19 5.68 -14.97 -3.39
N TYR A 20 5.94 -14.31 -4.52
CA TYR A 20 7.23 -13.68 -4.83
C TYR A 20 7.33 -12.22 -4.34
N GLY A 21 6.22 -11.63 -3.89
CA GLY A 21 6.15 -10.24 -3.42
C GLY A 21 5.02 -9.43 -4.06
N ILE A 22 5.17 -8.11 -4.03
CA ILE A 22 4.16 -7.14 -4.47
C ILE A 22 4.59 -6.49 -5.78
N THR A 23 3.66 -6.33 -6.71
CA THR A 23 3.87 -5.63 -7.97
C THR A 23 2.88 -4.50 -8.12
N LEU A 24 3.39 -3.31 -8.42
CA LEU A 24 2.62 -2.12 -8.73
C LEU A 24 2.81 -1.78 -10.19
N THR A 25 1.71 -1.48 -10.89
CA THR A 25 1.75 -0.97 -12.27
C THR A 25 0.89 0.29 -12.32
N ASP A 26 1.45 1.40 -12.79
CA ASP A 26 0.67 2.59 -13.11
C ASP A 26 0.20 2.46 -14.56
N ASN A 27 -1.09 2.14 -14.72
CA ASN A 27 -1.69 1.88 -16.02
C ASN A 27 -1.75 3.15 -16.90
N LYS A 28 -1.76 4.34 -16.28
CA LYS A 28 -1.75 5.63 -16.99
C LYS A 28 -0.34 6.10 -17.34
N ARG A 29 0.69 5.42 -16.82
CA ARG A 29 2.12 5.69 -17.05
C ARG A 29 2.52 7.14 -16.76
N LEU A 30 1.94 7.74 -15.71
CA LEU A 30 2.19 9.13 -15.35
C LEU A 30 3.40 9.27 -14.43
N PHE A 31 3.60 8.33 -13.51
CA PHE A 31 4.64 8.44 -12.48
C PHE A 31 5.69 7.32 -12.56
N PHE A 32 5.27 6.13 -12.97
CA PHE A 32 6.17 5.00 -13.22
C PHE A 32 5.51 4.03 -14.20
N PHE A 33 6.27 3.06 -14.71
CA PHE A 33 5.68 1.98 -15.50
C PHE A 33 5.30 0.80 -14.61
N ARG A 34 6.29 0.21 -13.94
CA ARG A 34 6.11 -0.96 -13.07
C ARG A 34 7.17 -0.99 -11.98
N ARG A 35 6.78 -1.39 -10.77
CA ARG A 35 7.69 -1.63 -9.64
C ARG A 35 7.39 -2.98 -9.02
N HIS A 36 8.42 -3.77 -8.76
CA HIS A 36 8.29 -5.06 -8.10
C HIS A 36 9.11 -5.07 -6.82
N TYR A 37 8.45 -5.34 -5.69
CA TYR A 37 9.05 -5.48 -4.38
C TYR A 37 9.10 -6.97 -4.06
N SER A 38 10.30 -7.54 -4.13
CA SER A 38 10.54 -8.93 -3.72
C SER A 38 10.10 -9.12 -2.27
N VAL A 39 9.54 -10.30 -1.99
CA VAL A 39 9.11 -10.71 -0.66
C VAL A 39 10.18 -10.50 0.42
N GLN A 40 11.46 -10.72 0.10
CA GLN A 40 12.58 -10.56 1.03
C GLN A 40 12.83 -9.10 1.44
N ASN A 41 12.34 -8.15 0.65
CA ASN A 41 12.50 -6.72 0.90
C ASN A 41 11.30 -6.13 1.63
N ILE A 42 10.19 -6.85 1.80
CA ILE A 42 8.99 -6.37 2.49
C ILE A 42 9.13 -6.71 3.98
N SER A 43 9.07 -5.69 4.84
CA SER A 43 9.22 -5.83 6.29
C SER A 43 7.91 -5.66 7.07
N TYR A 44 6.91 -5.02 6.47
CA TYR A 44 5.59 -4.84 7.07
C TYR A 44 4.53 -4.75 5.99
N PHE A 45 3.33 -5.27 6.26
CA PHE A 45 2.15 -5.05 5.43
C PHE A 45 0.89 -5.13 6.30
N GLY A 46 0.14 -4.04 6.41
CA GLY A 46 -1.02 -3.98 7.30
C GLY A 46 -1.98 -2.84 7.00
N LEU A 47 -3.10 -2.86 7.73
CA LEU A 47 -4.06 -1.78 7.77
C LEU A 47 -3.52 -0.63 8.63
N GLU A 48 -4.12 0.54 8.45
CA GLU A 48 -3.94 1.68 9.34
C GLU A 48 -4.39 1.36 10.78
N SER A 49 -3.50 1.55 11.75
CA SER A 49 -3.70 1.14 13.14
C SER A 49 -4.74 1.97 13.90
N GLU A 50 -4.86 3.26 13.55
CA GLU A 50 -5.80 4.18 14.21
C GLU A 50 -7.16 4.25 13.48
N ASN A 51 -7.41 3.32 12.54
CA ASN A 51 -8.62 3.28 11.70
C ASN A 51 -8.91 4.62 11.00
N ARG A 52 -7.87 5.40 10.70
CA ARG A 52 -7.97 6.63 9.92
C ARG A 52 -8.37 6.28 8.49
N LEU A 53 -9.31 7.02 7.95
CA LEU A 53 -9.80 6.83 6.58
C LEU A 53 -9.24 7.92 5.67
N TRP A 54 -8.90 7.54 4.45
CA TRP A 54 -8.53 8.48 3.42
C TRP A 54 -9.79 9.17 2.90
N LYS A 55 -9.85 10.49 3.06
CA LYS A 55 -10.95 11.31 2.56
C LYS A 55 -10.69 11.66 1.09
N ILE A 56 -11.52 11.14 0.19
CA ILE A 56 -11.53 11.50 -1.22
C ILE A 56 -12.66 12.50 -1.43
N SER A 57 -12.30 13.77 -1.66
CA SER A 57 -13.25 14.81 -2.04
C SER A 57 -13.27 14.95 -3.57
N HIS A 58 -14.43 14.73 -4.18
CA HIS A 58 -14.67 14.88 -5.62
C HIS A 58 -15.54 16.12 -5.87
N GLY A 59 -14.98 17.33 -5.70
CA GLY A 59 -15.71 18.58 -5.98
C GLY A 59 -17.06 18.65 -5.24
N ASP A 60 -18.16 18.79 -5.99
CA ASP A 60 -19.54 18.87 -5.49
C ASP A 60 -20.13 17.51 -5.03
N SER A 61 -19.37 16.42 -5.10
CA SER A 61 -19.83 15.09 -4.68
C SER A 61 -19.61 14.88 -3.17
N GLU A 62 -20.42 14.01 -2.58
CA GLU A 62 -20.24 13.60 -1.18
C GLU A 62 -18.82 13.07 -0.91
N ASP A 63 -18.31 13.39 0.28
CA ASP A 63 -17.03 12.91 0.75
C ASP A 63 -17.03 11.40 0.88
N MET A 64 -16.07 10.76 0.23
CA MET A 64 -15.93 9.31 0.24
C MET A 64 -14.74 8.91 1.10
N PHE A 65 -14.97 8.01 2.04
CA PHE A 65 -13.95 7.53 2.96
C PHE A 65 -13.45 6.15 2.55
N ARG A 66 -12.13 6.00 2.43
CA ARG A 66 -11.47 4.76 1.99
C ARG A 66 -10.54 4.23 3.07
N ALA A 67 -10.53 2.91 3.26
CA ALA A 67 -9.69 2.27 4.26
C ALA A 67 -8.23 2.34 3.82
N ILE A 68 -7.34 2.77 4.73
CA ILE A 68 -5.92 2.93 4.46
C ILE A 68 -5.19 1.62 4.77
N PHE A 69 -4.25 1.27 3.89
CA PHE A 69 -3.31 0.19 4.12
C PHE A 69 -1.93 0.56 3.59
N ALA A 70 -0.90 -0.06 4.13
CA ALA A 70 0.47 0.23 3.73
C ALA A 70 1.37 -0.98 3.83
N PHE A 71 2.40 -1.01 2.99
CA PHE A 71 3.53 -1.91 3.17
C PHE A 71 4.83 -1.13 3.26
N VAL A 72 5.77 -1.65 4.05
CA VAL A 72 7.13 -1.14 4.17
C VAL A 72 8.05 -2.09 3.43
N ALA A 73 8.90 -1.54 2.56
CA ALA A 73 9.90 -2.33 1.86
C ALA A 73 11.22 -1.57 1.69
N ARG A 74 12.31 -2.31 1.48
CA ARG A 74 13.60 -1.69 1.09
C ARG A 74 13.47 -0.98 -0.25
N SER A 75 14.16 0.15 -0.37
CA SER A 75 14.21 0.94 -1.60
C SER A 75 14.70 0.11 -2.78
N LEU A 76 14.03 0.24 -3.93
CA LEU A 76 14.44 -0.41 -5.18
C LEU A 76 15.74 0.17 -5.75
N ALA A 77 16.16 1.36 -5.30
CA ALA A 77 17.38 2.02 -5.77
C ALA A 77 18.68 1.48 -5.13
N GLY A 78 18.61 0.36 -4.39
CA GLY A 78 19.80 -0.30 -3.81
C GLY A 78 20.31 0.27 -2.49
N GLY A 79 19.56 1.19 -1.86
CA GLY A 79 19.88 1.75 -0.54
C GLY A 79 19.52 0.84 0.64
N LYS A 80 20.00 1.20 1.84
CA LYS A 80 19.58 0.57 3.11
C LYS A 80 18.28 1.15 3.66
N ASP A 81 17.74 2.17 3.02
CA ASP A 81 16.54 2.85 3.47
C ASP A 81 15.27 2.04 3.23
N ASN A 82 14.33 2.19 4.16
CA ASN A 82 12.99 1.65 4.07
C ASN A 82 12.04 2.71 3.52
N GLN A 83 11.16 2.30 2.62
CA GLN A 83 10.10 3.12 2.06
C GLN A 83 8.75 2.58 2.52
N CYS A 84 7.89 3.48 3.01
CA CYS A 84 6.49 3.17 3.30
C CYS A 84 5.64 3.54 2.10
N HIS A 85 4.89 2.57 1.58
CA HIS A 85 3.98 2.75 0.47
C HIS A 85 2.55 2.71 0.99
N ILE A 86 1.88 3.86 0.95
CA ILE A 86 0.54 4.07 1.49
C ILE A 86 -0.48 4.00 0.35
N PHE A 87 -1.57 3.28 0.60
CA PHE A 87 -2.67 3.08 -0.33
C PHE A 87 -4.02 3.25 0.39
N CYS A 88 -5.08 3.39 -0.39
CA CYS A 88 -6.44 3.23 0.07
C CYS A 88 -7.22 2.32 -0.88
N ASP A 89 -8.29 1.69 -0.41
CA ASP A 89 -9.11 0.85 -1.28
C ASP A 89 -9.89 1.68 -2.32
N LEU A 90 -9.96 1.18 -3.55
CA LEU A 90 -10.66 1.85 -4.66
C LEU A 90 -12.10 1.35 -4.81
N SER A 91 -12.34 0.06 -4.54
CA SER A 91 -13.62 -0.60 -4.79
C SER A 91 -14.07 -1.35 -3.56
N VAL A 92 -15.37 -1.23 -3.25
CA VAL A 92 -16.02 -2.00 -2.17
C VAL A 92 -15.98 -3.52 -2.40
N LYS A 93 -15.77 -3.96 -3.65
CA LYS A 93 -15.61 -5.39 -4.00
C LYS A 93 -14.24 -5.94 -3.61
N GLN A 94 -13.26 -5.07 -3.36
CA GLN A 94 -11.90 -5.42 -2.96
C GLN A 94 -11.44 -4.51 -1.81
N PRO A 95 -12.05 -4.65 -0.62
CA PRO A 95 -11.73 -3.80 0.51
C PRO A 95 -10.30 -4.02 0.99
N ALA A 96 -9.70 -3.02 1.63
CA ALA A 96 -8.33 -3.09 2.15
C ALA A 96 -8.11 -4.32 3.05
N SER A 97 -9.10 -4.67 3.89
CA SER A 97 -9.05 -5.83 4.78
C SER A 97 -8.91 -7.16 4.03
N ALA A 98 -9.56 -7.31 2.87
CA ALA A 98 -9.45 -8.49 2.04
C ALA A 98 -8.07 -8.58 1.36
N ILE A 99 -7.52 -7.44 0.93
CA ILE A 99 -6.15 -7.35 0.36
C ILE A 99 -5.13 -7.80 1.40
N ILE A 100 -5.22 -7.27 2.63
CA ILE A 100 -4.33 -7.65 3.75
C ILE A 100 -4.50 -9.12 4.11
N SER A 101 -5.73 -9.60 4.26
CA SER A 101 -6.01 -11.00 4.59
C SER A 101 -5.47 -11.97 3.53
N PHE A 102 -5.55 -11.59 2.25
CA PHE A 102 -4.97 -12.38 1.17
C PHE A 102 -3.45 -12.37 1.24
N ALA A 103 -2.84 -11.18 1.36
CA ALA A 103 -1.39 -11.04 1.46
C ALA A 103 -0.81 -11.83 2.65
N GLN A 104 -1.53 -11.85 3.77
CA GLN A 104 -1.16 -12.59 4.96
C GLN A 104 -1.06 -14.11 4.76
N LYS A 105 -1.85 -14.65 3.82
CA LYS A 105 -1.85 -16.08 3.51
C LYS A 105 -0.73 -16.48 2.56
N ILE A 106 -0.27 -15.56 1.71
CA ILE A 106 0.64 -15.89 0.60
C ILE A 106 2.04 -15.35 0.77
N LEU A 107 2.22 -14.28 1.55
CA LEU A 107 3.54 -13.80 1.93
C LEU A 107 4.02 -14.65 3.12
N PRO A 108 5.29 -15.11 3.12
CA PRO A 108 5.84 -15.91 4.21
C PRO A 108 5.64 -15.24 5.57
N LEU A 109 5.26 -16.05 6.55
CA LEU A 109 4.87 -15.66 7.91
C LEU A 109 5.90 -14.80 8.65
N THR A 110 7.17 -14.80 8.21
CA THR A 110 8.24 -13.96 8.76
C THR A 110 8.05 -12.46 8.54
N ILE A 111 7.20 -12.05 7.59
CA ILE A 111 6.90 -10.64 7.29
C ILE A 111 5.77 -10.10 8.17
N LEU A 112 4.98 -10.98 8.79
CA LEU A 112 3.65 -10.65 9.32
C LEU A 112 3.48 -10.96 10.81
N GLY A 113 4.52 -11.44 11.49
CA GLY A 113 4.46 -11.78 12.92
C GLY A 113 5.77 -11.52 13.64
N ASN A 114 5.76 -10.51 14.50
CA ASN A 114 6.63 -10.35 15.67
C ASN A 114 8.15 -10.36 15.45
N LYS A 115 8.68 -9.32 14.81
CA LYS A 115 9.95 -8.74 15.27
C LYS A 115 9.67 -7.34 15.80
N ILE A 116 9.26 -7.30 17.07
CA ILE A 116 9.67 -6.20 17.95
C ILE A 116 11.20 -6.29 17.96
N ILE A 117 11.87 -5.29 17.38
CA ILE A 117 13.25 -5.00 17.79
C ILE A 117 13.13 -4.16 19.05
#